data_AF-A0A4Q4CFG8-F1
#
_entry.id   AF-A0A4Q4CFG8-F1
#
_cell.length_a   1.000
_cell.length_b   1.000
_cell.length_c   1.000
_cell.angle_alpha   90.00
_cell.angle_beta   90.00
_cell.angle_gamma   90.00
#
_symmetry.space_group_name_H-M   'P 1'
#
loop_
_entity.id
_entity.type
_entity.pdbx_description
1 polymer ?
#
loop_
_entity_poly.entity_id
_entity_poly.type
_entity_poly.pdbx_seq_one_letter_code
_entity_poly.pdbx_strand_id
1 'polypeptide(L)'
;MTPTSNAAQVLWTGIAGHGRAACTAARIMRDDMFSGRGIRTLSALHPRFDPLAYQQGNVWPFDNALIVSGLRRYGSDAAASRIVSATLDAARGFRLGRLPEFLVGTQRLGGDAPTHTPRADPLQAWSAAAVPLMVTELLGLQADGFARRLRVHRPMLPEGVDELTLRGLRVAGATVSLRFRHRDDAVRTEVLTLDGILEIA
;
A
#
# COMPACT_ATOMS: atom_id res chain seq x y z
N MET A 1 5.99 -9.21 -23.95
CA MET A 1 5.94 -9.73 -22.57
C MET A 1 4.58 -9.35 -21.98
N THR A 2 3.86 -10.31 -21.41
CA THR A 2 2.55 -10.07 -20.79
C THR A 2 2.74 -9.36 -19.44
N PRO A 3 2.25 -8.12 -19.27
CA PRO A 3 2.38 -7.40 -18.02
C PRO A 3 1.42 -7.94 -16.96
N THR A 4 1.96 -8.25 -15.78
CA THR A 4 1.26 -8.79 -14.61
C THR A 4 1.81 -8.16 -13.33
N SER A 5 1.04 -8.19 -12.25
CA SER A 5 1.41 -7.56 -10.97
C SER A 5 2.58 -8.26 -10.26
N ASN A 6 2.72 -9.57 -10.42
CA ASN A 6 3.78 -10.38 -9.78
C ASN A 6 5.21 -9.87 -10.03
N ALA A 7 5.49 -9.27 -11.19
CA ALA A 7 6.79 -8.69 -11.50
C ALA A 7 7.15 -7.54 -10.54
N ALA A 8 6.15 -6.82 -10.02
CA ALA A 8 6.34 -5.78 -9.01
C ALA A 8 6.42 -6.33 -7.58
N GLN A 9 5.83 -7.50 -7.29
CA GLN A 9 6.02 -8.17 -6.00
C GLN A 9 7.49 -8.57 -5.77
N VAL A 10 8.23 -8.86 -6.84
CA VAL A 10 9.69 -9.14 -6.77
C VAL A 10 10.46 -7.96 -6.15
N LEU A 11 9.93 -6.73 -6.21
CA LEU A 11 10.55 -5.58 -5.56
C LEU A 11 10.51 -5.71 -4.03
N TRP A 12 9.46 -6.29 -3.45
CA TRP A 12 9.36 -6.47 -2.00
C TRP A 12 10.52 -7.32 -1.44
N THR A 13 10.92 -8.36 -2.16
CA THR A 13 11.99 -9.27 -1.75
C THR A 13 13.37 -8.65 -1.80
N GLY A 14 13.56 -7.56 -2.56
CA GLY A 14 14.86 -6.91 -2.73
C GLY A 14 15.79 -7.57 -3.76
N ILE A 15 15.33 -8.57 -4.52
CA ILE A 15 16.17 -9.30 -5.49
C ILE A 15 16.42 -8.53 -6.81
N ALA A 16 15.60 -7.52 -7.11
CA ALA A 16 15.71 -6.76 -8.36
C ALA A 16 16.91 -5.79 -8.35
N GLY A 17 17.60 -5.66 -9.47
CA GLY A 17 18.54 -4.55 -9.66
C GLY A 17 17.81 -3.21 -9.77
N HIS A 18 18.41 -2.12 -9.27
CA HIS A 18 17.80 -0.78 -9.23
C HIS A 18 17.23 -0.32 -10.59
N GLY A 19 17.95 -0.52 -11.70
CA GLY A 19 17.46 -0.17 -13.04
C GLY A 19 16.20 -0.94 -13.43
N ARG A 20 16.14 -2.25 -13.12
CA ARG A 20 14.93 -3.06 -13.35
C ARG A 20 13.79 -2.64 -12.43
N ALA A 21 14.08 -2.29 -11.19
CA ALA A 21 13.09 -1.81 -10.25
C ALA A 21 12.41 -0.52 -10.75
N ALA A 22 13.20 0.43 -11.27
CA ALA A 22 12.67 1.66 -11.87
C ALA A 22 11.78 1.37 -13.10
N CYS A 23 12.24 0.49 -14.00
CA CYS A 23 11.43 0.08 -15.16
C CYS A 23 10.12 -0.61 -14.75
N THR A 24 10.16 -1.51 -13.76
CA THR A 24 8.97 -2.20 -13.24
C THR A 24 8.00 -1.22 -12.60
N ALA A 25 8.49 -0.29 -11.77
CA ALA A 25 7.68 0.74 -11.12
C ALA A 25 6.96 1.62 -12.17
N ALA A 26 7.70 2.10 -13.18
CA ALA A 26 7.11 2.86 -14.28
C ALA A 26 6.08 2.02 -15.07
N ARG A 27 6.37 0.73 -15.29
CA ARG A 27 5.51 -0.15 -16.09
C ARG A 27 4.16 -0.41 -15.41
N ILE A 28 4.14 -0.73 -14.13
CA ILE A 28 2.88 -1.07 -13.42
C ILE A 28 1.99 0.15 -13.21
N MET A 29 2.55 1.36 -13.24
CA MET A 29 1.79 2.60 -13.08
C MET A 29 1.11 3.10 -14.36
N ARG A 30 1.29 2.42 -15.50
CA ARG A 30 0.56 2.71 -16.74
C ARG A 30 -0.92 2.37 -16.60
N ASP A 31 -1.79 3.08 -17.32
CA ASP A 31 -3.25 2.97 -17.22
C ASP A 31 -3.80 1.56 -17.51
N ASP A 32 -3.08 0.74 -18.27
CA ASP A 32 -3.48 -0.65 -18.51
C ASP A 32 -3.27 -1.56 -17.30
N MET A 33 -2.43 -1.16 -16.34
CA MET A 33 -2.15 -1.87 -15.09
C MET A 33 -2.75 -1.16 -13.88
N PHE A 34 -2.54 0.14 -13.71
CA PHE A 34 -3.10 0.92 -12.62
C PHE A 34 -4.54 1.37 -12.95
N SER A 35 -5.52 0.79 -12.26
CA SER A 35 -6.95 1.02 -12.55
C SER A 35 -7.52 2.30 -11.93
N GLY A 36 -6.73 3.04 -11.15
CA GLY A 36 -7.24 4.09 -10.25
C GLY A 36 -7.80 3.57 -8.93
N ARG A 37 -7.86 2.25 -8.73
CA ARG A 37 -8.14 1.57 -7.45
C ARG A 37 -6.98 0.74 -6.93
N GLY A 38 -5.95 0.55 -7.77
CA GLY A 38 -4.76 -0.24 -7.51
C GLY A 38 -4.22 -0.87 -8.80
N ILE A 39 -3.20 -1.70 -8.67
CA ILE A 39 -2.58 -2.47 -9.74
C ILE A 39 -3.40 -3.73 -10.00
N ARG A 40 -3.77 -3.94 -11.26
CA ARG A 40 -4.42 -5.16 -11.76
C ARG A 40 -3.44 -6.33 -11.77
N THR A 41 -3.98 -7.52 -11.55
CA THR A 41 -3.25 -8.78 -11.69
C THR A 41 -2.73 -9.03 -13.12
N LEU A 42 -3.49 -8.56 -14.11
CA LEU A 42 -3.19 -8.70 -15.54
C LEU A 42 -3.52 -7.39 -16.28
N SER A 43 -2.68 -7.02 -17.25
CA SER A 43 -2.91 -5.85 -18.10
C SER A 43 -4.27 -5.88 -18.79
N ALA A 44 -4.97 -4.75 -18.79
CA ALA A 44 -6.23 -4.54 -19.50
C ALA A 44 -6.12 -4.67 -21.03
N LEU A 45 -4.89 -4.63 -21.58
CA LEU A 45 -4.63 -4.83 -23.00
C LEU A 45 -4.43 -6.31 -23.38
N HIS A 46 -4.41 -7.22 -22.41
CA HIS A 46 -4.22 -8.64 -22.68
C HIS A 46 -5.52 -9.28 -23.20
N PRO A 47 -5.49 -10.17 -24.21
CA PRO A 47 -6.70 -10.82 -24.74
C PRO A 47 -7.52 -11.64 -23.73
N ARG A 48 -6.88 -12.07 -22.64
CA ARG A 48 -7.53 -12.77 -21.51
C ARG A 48 -7.88 -11.85 -20.34
N PHE A 49 -7.80 -10.54 -20.51
CA PHE A 49 -8.23 -9.63 -19.46
C PHE A 49 -9.74 -9.78 -19.26
N ASP A 50 -10.11 -10.07 -18.03
CA ASP A 50 -11.49 -10.05 -17.57
C ASP A 50 -11.49 -9.43 -16.16
N PRO A 51 -12.08 -8.23 -15.99
CA PRO A 51 -12.06 -7.52 -14.70
C PRO A 51 -12.90 -8.23 -13.62
N LEU A 52 -13.74 -9.19 -14.00
CA LEU A 52 -14.59 -10.00 -13.12
C LEU A 52 -13.98 -11.38 -12.82
N ALA A 53 -13.13 -11.91 -13.71
CA ALA A 53 -12.52 -13.23 -13.52
C ALA A 53 -11.30 -13.20 -12.58
N TYR A 54 -11.21 -14.24 -11.75
CA TYR A 54 -10.18 -14.44 -10.75
C TYR A 54 -8.77 -14.42 -11.36
N GLN A 55 -7.90 -13.54 -10.85
CA GLN A 55 -6.51 -13.35 -11.29
C GLN A 55 -6.33 -12.95 -12.77
N GLN A 56 -7.39 -12.49 -13.45
CA GLN A 56 -7.34 -12.09 -14.86
C GLN A 56 -7.59 -10.60 -15.07
N GLY A 57 -7.36 -9.79 -14.03
CA GLY A 57 -7.61 -8.34 -14.11
C GLY A 57 -8.07 -7.71 -12.82
N ASN A 58 -8.47 -8.50 -11.81
CA ASN A 58 -8.87 -7.94 -10.51
C ASN A 58 -7.72 -7.20 -9.84
N VAL A 59 -8.08 -6.31 -8.91
CA VAL A 59 -7.15 -5.61 -8.02
C VAL A 59 -7.22 -6.25 -6.64
N TRP A 60 -6.11 -6.79 -6.18
CA TRP A 60 -6.03 -7.49 -4.89
C TRP A 60 -5.36 -6.60 -3.85
N PRO A 61 -6.00 -6.32 -2.70
CA PRO A 61 -5.41 -5.47 -1.66
C PRO A 61 -4.06 -6.00 -1.16
N PHE A 62 -3.95 -7.31 -0.93
CA PHE A 62 -2.70 -7.92 -0.44
C PHE A 62 -1.56 -7.76 -1.47
N ASP A 63 -1.85 -7.99 -2.74
CA ASP A 63 -0.90 -7.86 -3.85
C ASP A 63 -0.38 -6.43 -3.94
N ASN A 64 -1.30 -5.47 -3.86
CA ASN A 64 -0.98 -4.05 -3.85
C ASN A 64 -0.15 -3.64 -2.62
N ALA A 65 -0.37 -4.24 -1.46
CA ALA A 65 0.43 -3.97 -0.27
C ALA A 65 1.88 -4.45 -0.42
N LEU A 66 2.10 -5.62 -1.02
CA LEU A 66 3.45 -6.11 -1.36
C LEU A 66 4.12 -5.21 -2.39
N ILE A 67 3.39 -4.79 -3.42
CA ILE A 67 3.90 -3.85 -4.43
C ILE A 67 4.30 -2.53 -3.76
N VAL A 68 3.48 -1.98 -2.87
CA VAL A 68 3.79 -0.75 -2.11
C VAL A 68 5.09 -0.93 -1.32
N SER A 69 5.24 -2.02 -0.56
CA SER A 69 6.48 -2.31 0.19
C SER A 69 7.70 -2.37 -0.73
N GLY A 70 7.56 -3.04 -1.89
CA GLY A 70 8.61 -3.08 -2.90
C GLY A 70 8.95 -1.71 -3.49
N LEU A 71 7.95 -0.92 -3.88
CA LEU A 71 8.16 0.43 -4.40
C LEU A 71 8.87 1.32 -3.36
N ARG A 72 8.47 1.24 -2.10
CA ARG A 72 9.09 1.98 -0.99
C ARG A 72 10.53 1.57 -0.78
N ARG A 73 10.85 0.27 -0.83
CA ARG A 73 12.23 -0.24 -0.76
C ARG A 73 13.15 0.37 -1.83
N TYR A 74 12.65 0.59 -3.05
CA TYR A 74 13.43 1.15 -4.17
C TYR A 74 13.28 2.65 -4.38
N GLY A 75 12.62 3.37 -3.47
CA GLY A 75 12.49 4.83 -3.55
C GLY A 75 11.38 5.35 -4.49
N SER A 76 10.50 4.48 -4.97
CA SER A 76 9.36 4.84 -5.84
C SER A 76 8.17 5.37 -5.03
N ASP A 77 8.42 6.42 -4.25
CA ASP A 77 7.52 6.94 -3.21
C ASP A 77 6.19 7.48 -3.73
N ALA A 78 6.23 8.25 -4.82
CA ALA A 78 5.02 8.78 -5.44
C ALA A 78 4.09 7.67 -5.94
N ALA A 79 4.66 6.61 -6.53
CA ALA A 79 3.89 5.45 -6.98
C ALA A 79 3.28 4.69 -5.80
N ALA A 80 4.05 4.47 -4.74
CA ALA A 80 3.57 3.83 -3.51
C ALA A 80 2.42 4.63 -2.88
N SER A 81 2.59 5.94 -2.67
CA SER A 81 1.54 6.80 -2.09
C SER A 81 0.27 6.81 -2.92
N ARG A 82 0.38 6.84 -4.26
CA ARG A 82 -0.79 6.79 -5.16
C ARG A 82 -1.57 5.47 -5.03
N ILE A 83 -0.88 4.33 -4.90
CA ILE A 83 -1.54 3.02 -4.70
C ILE A 83 -2.21 2.96 -3.33
N VAL A 84 -1.55 3.41 -2.26
CA VAL A 84 -2.14 3.41 -0.91
C VAL A 84 -3.37 4.32 -0.87
N SER A 85 -3.28 5.52 -1.42
CA SER A 85 -4.40 6.47 -1.48
C SER A 85 -5.58 5.91 -2.26
N ALA A 86 -5.35 5.30 -3.42
CA ALA A 86 -6.38 4.62 -4.19
C ALA A 86 -7.04 3.45 -3.43
N THR A 87 -6.25 2.69 -2.66
CA THR A 87 -6.74 1.56 -1.87
C THR A 87 -7.59 2.02 -0.69
N LEU A 88 -7.15 3.06 0.03
CA LEU A 88 -7.90 3.64 1.15
C LEU A 88 -9.18 4.32 0.68
N ASP A 89 -9.15 5.00 -0.46
CA ASP A 89 -10.34 5.58 -1.09
C ASP A 89 -11.34 4.48 -1.51
N ALA A 90 -10.85 3.38 -2.09
CA ALA A 90 -11.70 2.23 -2.41
C ALA A 90 -12.32 1.60 -1.15
N ALA A 91 -11.58 1.53 -0.04
CA ALA A 91 -12.12 1.02 1.22
C ALA A 91 -13.37 1.82 1.68
N ARG A 92 -13.41 3.14 1.46
CA ARG A 92 -14.56 4.01 1.83
C ARG A 92 -15.85 3.62 1.11
N GLY A 93 -15.76 3.01 -0.06
CA GLY A 93 -16.92 2.54 -0.82
C GLY A 93 -17.53 1.23 -0.31
N PHE A 94 -16.85 0.51 0.60
CA PHE A 94 -17.34 -0.74 1.18
C PHE A 94 -17.86 -0.53 2.60
N ARG A 95 -18.84 -1.36 2.98
CA ARG A 95 -19.46 -1.32 4.31
C ARG A 95 -18.40 -1.48 5.40
N LEU A 96 -18.39 -0.55 6.37
CA LEU A 96 -17.42 -0.49 7.47
C LEU A 96 -15.95 -0.36 7.03
N GLY A 97 -15.67 0.11 5.81
CA GLY A 97 -14.29 0.27 5.33
C GLY A 97 -13.57 -1.05 5.05
N ARG A 98 -14.30 -2.16 4.93
CA ARG A 98 -13.72 -3.50 4.79
C ARG A 98 -13.43 -3.80 3.34
N LEU A 99 -12.15 -3.89 3.00
CA LEU A 99 -11.72 -4.34 1.68
C LEU A 99 -12.07 -5.83 1.50
N PRO A 100 -12.72 -6.21 0.39
CA PRO A 100 -12.93 -7.61 0.06
C PRO A 100 -11.63 -8.27 -0.41
N GLU A 101 -11.68 -9.58 -0.66
CA GLU A 101 -10.59 -10.36 -1.25
C GLU A 101 -9.97 -9.69 -2.49
N PHE A 102 -10.81 -9.21 -3.40
CA PHE A 102 -10.38 -8.43 -4.57
C PHE A 102 -11.50 -7.52 -5.06
N LEU A 103 -11.08 -6.47 -5.77
CA LEU A 103 -11.96 -5.53 -6.45
C LEU A 103 -12.01 -5.84 -7.95
N VAL A 104 -13.12 -5.48 -8.60
CA VAL A 104 -13.27 -5.51 -10.04
C VAL A 104 -12.23 -4.58 -10.69
N GLY A 105 -11.56 -5.12 -11.71
CA GLY A 105 -10.42 -4.48 -12.40
C GLY A 105 -10.77 -3.36 -13.37
N THR A 106 -12.00 -2.84 -13.39
CA THR A 106 -12.38 -1.78 -14.33
C THR A 106 -11.61 -0.50 -14.05
N GLN A 107 -11.35 0.29 -15.10
CA GLN A 107 -10.79 1.62 -14.93
C GLN A 107 -11.76 2.46 -14.09
N ARG A 108 -11.24 3.15 -13.08
CA ARG A 108 -12.01 4.14 -12.33
C ARG A 108 -12.35 5.30 -13.26
N LEU A 109 -13.63 5.50 -13.52
CA LEU A 109 -14.16 6.71 -14.14
C LEU A 109 -14.83 7.56 -13.05
N GLY A 110 -14.98 8.86 -13.30
CA GLY A 110 -15.37 9.84 -12.28
C GLY A 110 -16.62 9.44 -11.50
N GLY A 111 -16.49 9.28 -10.18
CA GLY A 111 -17.59 8.95 -9.26
C GLY A 111 -17.90 7.44 -9.11
N ASP A 112 -17.23 6.55 -9.84
CA ASP A 112 -17.52 5.11 -9.78
C ASP A 112 -17.17 4.49 -8.42
N ALA A 113 -18.19 3.99 -7.73
CA ALA A 113 -18.01 3.21 -6.51
C ALA A 113 -17.20 1.92 -6.80
N PRO A 114 -16.28 1.54 -5.91
CA PRO A 114 -15.57 0.27 -6.01
C PRO A 114 -16.55 -0.90 -5.89
N THR A 115 -16.31 -1.92 -6.71
CA THR A 115 -17.13 -3.14 -6.71
C THR A 115 -16.24 -4.37 -6.61
N HIS A 116 -16.85 -5.48 -6.21
CA HIS A 116 -16.28 -6.82 -6.18
C HIS A 116 -17.28 -7.79 -6.81
N THR A 117 -16.82 -8.95 -7.26
CA THR A 117 -17.73 -9.98 -7.76
C THR A 117 -18.31 -10.79 -6.60
N PRO A 118 -19.48 -11.44 -6.78
CA PRO A 118 -20.05 -12.32 -5.75
C PRO A 118 -19.16 -13.49 -5.33
N ARG A 119 -18.10 -13.79 -6.09
CA ARG A 119 -17.12 -14.83 -5.77
C ARG A 119 -16.04 -14.37 -4.79
N ALA A 120 -15.87 -13.06 -4.61
CA ALA A 120 -14.87 -12.51 -3.70
C ALA A 120 -15.32 -12.74 -2.25
N ASP A 121 -14.41 -13.22 -1.41
CA ASP A 121 -14.66 -13.25 0.03
C ASP A 121 -14.82 -11.80 0.57
N PRO A 122 -15.94 -11.47 1.23
CA PRO A 122 -16.15 -10.13 1.79
C PRO A 122 -15.21 -9.79 2.96
N LEU A 123 -14.54 -10.78 3.57
CA LEU A 123 -13.60 -10.58 4.67
C LEU A 123 -12.47 -11.62 4.62
N GLN A 124 -11.50 -11.40 3.74
CA GLN A 124 -10.30 -12.23 3.67
C GLN A 124 -9.18 -11.70 4.57
N ALA A 125 -8.51 -12.58 5.30
CA ALA A 125 -7.42 -12.23 6.23
C ALA A 125 -6.28 -11.44 5.57
N TRP A 126 -5.85 -11.81 4.36
CA TRP A 126 -4.75 -11.12 3.67
C TRP A 126 -5.14 -9.72 3.18
N SER A 127 -6.40 -9.55 2.77
CA SER A 127 -6.94 -8.25 2.39
C SER A 127 -7.12 -7.33 3.59
N ALA A 128 -7.51 -7.88 4.74
CA ALA A 128 -7.52 -7.14 6.01
C ALA A 128 -6.12 -6.71 6.45
N ALA A 129 -5.11 -7.57 6.28
CA ALA A 129 -3.71 -7.28 6.63
C ALA A 129 -3.03 -6.26 5.69
N ALA A 130 -3.58 -6.04 4.49
CA ALA A 130 -3.03 -5.10 3.51
C ALA A 130 -2.96 -3.67 4.05
N VAL A 131 -3.99 -3.20 4.75
CA VAL A 131 -4.06 -1.81 5.23
C VAL A 131 -3.00 -1.52 6.31
N PRO A 132 -2.85 -2.33 7.38
CA PRO A 132 -1.76 -2.14 8.34
C PRO A 132 -0.36 -2.15 7.69
N LEU A 133 -0.12 -3.05 6.72
CA LEU A 133 1.16 -3.09 6.00
C LEU A 133 1.38 -1.80 5.18
N MET A 134 0.39 -1.38 4.39
CA MET A 134 0.47 -0.14 3.61
C MET A 134 0.72 1.08 4.49
N VAL A 135 0.03 1.20 5.62
CA VAL A 135 0.25 2.29 6.58
C VAL A 135 1.66 2.22 7.17
N THR A 136 2.13 1.04 7.56
CA THR A 136 3.50 0.84 8.10
C THR A 136 4.56 1.29 7.08
N GLU A 137 4.42 0.87 5.82
CA GLU A 137 5.35 1.19 4.73
C GLU A 137 5.32 2.68 4.36
N LEU A 138 4.12 3.28 4.31
CA LEU A 138 3.95 4.68 3.95
C LEU A 138 4.51 5.60 5.05
N LEU A 139 4.25 5.29 6.31
CA LEU A 139 4.82 6.01 7.46
C LEU A 139 6.32 5.71 7.65
N GLY A 140 6.87 4.72 6.96
CA GLY A 140 8.29 4.41 6.98
C GLY A 140 8.75 3.74 8.28
N LEU A 141 7.87 3.03 8.98
CA LEU A 141 8.16 2.43 10.27
C LEU A 141 9.06 1.20 10.10
N GLN A 142 10.22 1.21 10.75
CA GLN A 142 11.17 0.10 10.75
C GLN A 142 11.57 -0.22 12.19
N ALA A 143 10.95 -1.25 12.76
CA ALA A 143 11.24 -1.70 14.11
C ALA A 143 12.42 -2.69 14.13
N ASP A 144 13.41 -2.40 14.97
CA ASP A 144 14.46 -3.32 15.39
C ASP A 144 14.25 -3.64 16.87
N GLY A 145 13.63 -4.79 17.12
CA GLY A 145 13.28 -5.21 18.47
C GLY A 145 14.49 -5.52 19.35
N PHE A 146 15.57 -6.01 18.76
CA PHE A 146 16.80 -6.37 19.48
C PHE A 146 17.57 -5.11 19.90
N ALA A 147 17.64 -4.12 19.01
CA ALA A 147 18.25 -2.83 19.30
C ALA A 147 17.33 -1.88 20.08
N ARG A 148 16.08 -2.28 20.39
CA ARG A 148 15.03 -1.41 20.96
C ARG A 148 14.93 -0.08 20.21
N ARG A 149 14.87 -0.16 18.87
CA ARG A 149 14.85 1.00 17.99
C ARG A 149 13.63 0.96 17.08
N LEU A 150 12.97 2.10 16.92
CA LEU A 150 11.98 2.33 15.90
C LEU A 150 12.49 3.45 14.99
N ARG A 151 12.86 3.10 13.76
CA ARG A 151 13.23 4.09 12.74
C ARG A 151 12.01 4.55 11.97
N VAL A 152 11.98 5.82 11.63
CA VAL A 152 10.96 6.45 10.78
C VAL A 152 11.63 6.97 9.51
N HIS A 153 11.58 6.16 8.46
CA HIS A 153 12.33 6.40 7.23
C HIS A 153 11.44 6.92 6.11
N ARG A 154 11.68 8.17 5.66
CA ARG A 154 10.93 8.85 4.58
C ARG A 154 9.41 8.79 4.79
N PRO A 155 8.88 9.26 5.94
CA PRO A 155 7.45 9.17 6.23
C PRO A 155 6.64 9.93 5.16
N MET A 156 5.47 9.39 4.83
CA MET A 156 4.50 9.97 3.91
C MET A 156 3.10 9.82 4.47
N LEU A 157 2.18 10.67 4.03
CA LEU A 157 0.76 10.55 4.32
C LEU A 157 0.00 10.21 3.03
N PRO A 158 -1.15 9.51 3.12
CA PRO A 158 -2.01 9.31 1.97
C PRO A 158 -2.53 10.67 1.44
N GLU A 159 -2.87 10.70 0.16
CA GLU A 159 -3.46 11.88 -0.46
C GLU A 159 -4.75 12.29 0.27
N GLY A 160 -4.89 13.59 0.57
CA GLY A 160 -6.03 14.13 1.31
C GLY A 160 -6.03 13.82 2.82
N VAL A 161 -4.90 13.35 3.38
CA VAL A 161 -4.72 13.16 4.82
C VAL A 161 -3.66 14.12 5.34
N ASP A 162 -4.08 15.12 6.12
CA ASP A 162 -3.16 16.14 6.66
C ASP A 162 -2.40 15.67 7.91
N GLU A 163 -3.04 14.80 8.69
CA GLU A 163 -2.50 14.26 9.94
C GLU A 163 -2.92 12.79 10.12
N LEU A 164 -1.98 11.97 10.60
CA LEU A 164 -2.24 10.60 11.05
C LEU A 164 -1.58 10.39 12.42
N THR A 165 -2.34 9.89 13.39
CA THR A 165 -1.81 9.54 14.72
C THR A 165 -1.88 8.04 14.95
N LEU A 166 -0.74 7.41 15.23
CA LEU A 166 -0.64 6.06 15.77
C LEU A 166 -0.61 6.13 17.29
N ARG A 167 -1.52 5.41 17.95
CA ARG A 167 -1.61 5.37 19.42
C ARG A 167 -1.25 4.00 19.94
N GLY A 168 -0.42 3.95 20.97
CA GLY A 168 -0.12 2.71 21.68
C GLY A 168 0.61 1.66 20.84
N LEU A 169 1.44 2.08 19.88
CA LEU A 169 2.29 1.18 19.11
C LEU A 169 3.29 0.51 20.05
N ARG A 170 3.31 -0.83 20.08
CA ARG A 170 4.20 -1.59 20.94
C ARG A 170 5.43 -2.07 20.17
N VAL A 171 6.62 -1.74 20.67
CA VAL A 171 7.91 -2.16 20.10
C VAL A 171 8.85 -2.54 21.23
N ALA A 172 9.36 -3.77 21.21
CA ALA A 172 10.38 -4.25 22.17
C ALA A 172 10.02 -4.04 23.66
N GLY A 173 8.74 -4.16 24.02
CA GLY A 173 8.26 -3.94 25.40
C GLY A 173 7.98 -2.48 25.77
N ALA A 174 8.31 -1.52 24.91
CA ALA A 174 7.90 -0.13 25.04
C ALA A 174 6.58 0.14 24.31
N THR A 175 5.86 1.18 24.72
CA THR A 175 4.64 1.67 24.09
C THR A 175 4.82 3.13 23.66
N VAL A 176 4.63 3.43 22.38
CA VAL A 176 4.82 4.77 21.81
C VAL A 176 3.56 5.23 21.06
N SER A 177 3.25 6.52 21.15
CA SER A 177 2.27 7.16 20.27
C SER A 177 2.97 8.20 19.41
N LEU A 178 2.74 8.16 18.10
CA LEU A 178 3.38 8.99 17.10
C LEU A 178 2.33 9.76 16.31
N ARG A 179 2.59 11.05 16.04
CA ARG A 179 1.81 11.87 15.11
C ARG A 179 2.64 12.19 13.88
N PHE A 180 2.03 12.07 12.72
CA PHE A 180 2.59 12.41 11.42
C PHE A 180 1.76 13.54 10.84
N ARG A 181 2.41 14.64 10.43
CA ARG A 181 1.74 15.81 9.84
C ARG A 181 2.58 16.46 8.76
N HIS A 182 1.94 17.06 7.77
CA HIS A 182 2.63 17.92 6.81
C HIS A 182 3.17 19.19 7.48
N ARG A 183 4.44 19.50 7.21
CA ARG A 183 5.21 20.67 7.68
C ARG A 183 6.31 20.96 6.66
N ASP A 184 6.29 22.15 6.06
CA ASP A 184 7.33 22.63 5.12
C ASP A 184 7.62 21.62 3.99
N ASP A 185 6.57 21.23 3.25
CA ASP A 185 6.61 20.26 2.14
C ASP A 185 7.08 18.83 2.48
N ALA A 186 7.24 18.51 3.76
CA ALA A 186 7.60 17.17 4.23
C ALA A 186 6.62 16.67 5.32
N VAL A 187 6.60 15.36 5.54
CA VAL A 187 5.90 14.80 6.70
C VAL A 187 6.86 14.76 7.89
N ARG A 188 6.45 15.37 9.00
CA ARG A 188 7.19 15.35 10.26
C ARG A 188 6.55 14.38 11.24
N THR A 189 7.39 13.70 11.99
CA THR A 189 6.98 12.77 13.04
C THR A 189 7.21 13.41 14.41
N GLU A 190 6.17 13.41 15.22
CA GLU A 190 6.15 13.91 16.59
C GLU A 190 5.87 12.74 17.54
N VAL A 191 6.69 12.59 18.58
CA VAL A 191 6.44 11.61 19.64
C VAL A 191 5.49 12.24 20.65
N LEU A 192 4.29 11.68 20.77
CA LEU A 192 3.27 12.18 21.71
C LEU A 192 3.43 11.58 23.11
N THR A 193 3.71 10.28 23.16
CA THR A 193 3.93 9.53 24.41
C THR A 193 4.96 8.46 24.17
N LEU A 194 5.81 8.20 25.14
CA LEU A 194 6.71 7.05 25.17
C LEU A 194 6.76 6.49 26.59
N ASP A 195 6.40 5.21 26.73
CA ASP A 195 6.52 4.43 27.95
C ASP A 195 7.47 3.24 27.70
N GLY A 196 8.46 3.06 28.57
CA GLY A 196 9.56 2.10 28.40
C GLY A 196 10.80 2.66 27.68
N ILE A 197 11.71 1.76 27.29
CA ILE A 197 13.01 2.11 26.68
C ILE A 197 12.95 1.82 25.18
N LEU A 198 12.90 2.87 24.36
CA LEU A 198 12.89 2.80 22.90
C LEU A 198 13.61 4.00 22.30
N GLU A 199 14.57 3.76 21.41
CA GLU A 199 15.18 4.79 20.57
C GLU A 199 14.28 5.05 19.36
N ILE A 200 13.93 6.31 19.10
CA ILE A 200 13.16 6.73 17.93
C ILE A 200 14.09 7.56 17.05
N ALA A 201 14.32 7.10 15.82
CA ALA A 201 15.34 7.66 14.91
C ALA A 201 14.79 7.93 13.50
#